data_AF-A0A0S2JFN0-F1
#
_entry.id   AF-A0A0S2JFN0-F1
#
_cell.length_a   1.000
_cell.length_b   1.000
_cell.length_c   1.000
_cell.angle_alpha   90.00
_cell.angle_beta   90.00
_cell.angle_gamma   90.00
#
_symmetry.space_group_name_H-M   'P 1'
#
loop_
_entity.id
_entity.type
_entity.pdbx_description
1 polymer ?
#
loop_
_entity_poly.entity_id
_entity_poly.type
_entity_poly.pdbx_seq_one_letter_code
_entity_poly.pdbx_strand_id
1 'polypeptide(L)'
;MKNLLILIVICAAAWQFYFKDSTLVESTRTKAVSEFSNSDAMKTLALAKELAKPKVTYKCDGRQHCSQMKSYEEAKYFIRYCPNTKMDGDGDGIPCERQFNK
;
A
#
# COMPACT_ATOMS: atom_id res chain seq x y z
N MET A 1 -12.60 -46.17 -47.94
CA MET A 1 -12.15 -44.88 -47.36
C MET A 1 -13.14 -44.25 -46.37
N LYS A 2 -14.42 -44.66 -46.32
CA LYS A 2 -15.42 -44.09 -45.41
C LYS A 2 -15.23 -44.49 -43.92
N ASN A 3 -14.69 -45.68 -43.68
CA ASN A 3 -14.48 -46.21 -42.32
C ASN A 3 -13.35 -45.47 -41.57
N LEU A 4 -12.35 -44.93 -42.31
CA LEU A 4 -11.27 -44.12 -41.74
C LEU A 4 -11.77 -42.75 -41.26
N LEU A 5 -12.70 -42.15 -42.02
CA LEU A 5 -13.30 -40.86 -41.66
C LEU A 5 -14.12 -40.96 -40.36
N ILE A 6 -14.78 -42.09 -40.13
CA ILE A 6 -15.56 -42.33 -38.90
C ILE A 6 -14.66 -42.38 -37.67
N LEU A 7 -13.48 -43.03 -37.77
CA LEU A 7 -12.54 -43.13 -36.65
C LEU A 7 -11.94 -41.76 -36.27
N ILE A 8 -11.63 -40.91 -37.25
CA ILE A 8 -11.09 -39.57 -37.00
C ILE A 8 -12.09 -38.69 -36.24
N VAL A 9 -13.37 -38.76 -36.59
CA VAL A 9 -14.45 -38.00 -35.93
C VAL A 9 -14.62 -38.44 -34.48
N ILE A 10 -14.56 -39.75 -34.19
CA ILE A 10 -14.67 -40.28 -32.83
C ILE A 10 -13.50 -39.83 -31.95
N CYS A 11 -12.27 -39.87 -32.48
CA CYS A 11 -11.09 -39.40 -31.75
C CYS A 11 -11.16 -37.89 -31.45
N ALA A 12 -11.63 -37.08 -32.41
CA ALA A 12 -11.80 -35.64 -32.21
C ALA A 12 -12.87 -35.35 -31.15
N ALA A 13 -14.00 -36.07 -31.15
CA ALA A 13 -15.05 -35.92 -30.15
C ALA A 13 -14.58 -36.34 -28.75
N ALA A 14 -13.85 -37.45 -28.64
CA ALA A 14 -13.26 -37.90 -27.38
C ALA A 14 -12.25 -36.88 -26.82
N TRP A 15 -11.42 -36.29 -27.66
CA TRP A 15 -10.45 -35.27 -27.24
C TRP A 15 -11.14 -33.98 -26.78
N GLN A 16 -12.17 -33.52 -27.50
CA GLN A 16 -13.00 -32.37 -27.11
C GLN A 16 -13.67 -32.58 -25.75
N PHE A 17 -14.15 -33.80 -25.48
CA PHE A 17 -14.78 -34.14 -24.21
C PHE A 17 -13.76 -34.16 -23.07
N TYR A 18 -12.59 -34.77 -23.28
CA TYR A 18 -11.52 -34.84 -22.28
C TYR A 18 -10.94 -33.47 -21.91
N PHE A 19 -10.94 -32.51 -22.84
CA PHE A 19 -10.37 -31.18 -22.59
C PHE A 19 -11.28 -30.26 -21.76
N LYS A 20 -12.54 -30.64 -21.50
CA LYS A 20 -13.54 -29.78 -20.85
C LYS A 20 -13.49 -29.79 -19.31
N ASP A 21 -12.79 -30.74 -18.69
CA ASP A 21 -12.73 -30.89 -17.22
C ASP A 21 -11.67 -30.03 -16.51
N SER A 22 -10.73 -29.40 -17.24
CA SER A 22 -9.58 -28.73 -16.61
C SER A 22 -9.84 -27.34 -16.00
N THR A 23 -11.08 -26.84 -15.99
CA THR A 23 -11.39 -25.44 -15.64
C THR A 23 -11.90 -25.19 -14.22
N LEU A 24 -12.12 -26.22 -13.39
CA LEU A 24 -12.73 -26.03 -12.05
C LEU A 24 -11.75 -25.85 -10.88
N VAL A 25 -10.44 -25.95 -11.12
CA VAL A 25 -9.43 -25.90 -10.04
C VAL A 25 -8.88 -24.48 -9.79
N GLU A 26 -8.91 -23.60 -10.80
CA GLU A 26 -8.32 -22.24 -10.68
C GLU A 26 -9.25 -21.26 -9.93
N SER A 27 -10.58 -21.43 -10.02
CA SER A 27 -11.53 -20.48 -9.43
C SER A 27 -11.57 -20.50 -7.89
N THR A 28 -11.06 -21.55 -7.24
CA THR A 28 -11.06 -21.68 -5.78
C THR A 28 -9.89 -20.93 -5.14
N ARG A 29 -8.78 -20.74 -5.88
CA ARG A 29 -7.58 -20.08 -5.36
C ARG A 29 -7.74 -18.56 -5.25
N THR A 30 -8.41 -17.93 -6.21
CA THR A 30 -8.58 -16.46 -6.21
C THR A 30 -9.51 -15.98 -5.10
N LYS A 31 -10.53 -16.78 -4.73
CA LYS A 31 -11.47 -16.44 -3.66
C LYS A 31 -10.81 -16.51 -2.27
N ALA A 32 -10.02 -17.56 -2.01
CA ALA A 32 -9.31 -17.72 -0.74
C ALA A 32 -8.23 -16.65 -0.48
N VAL A 33 -7.59 -16.12 -1.54
CA VAL A 33 -6.58 -15.05 -1.42
C VAL A 33 -7.23 -13.68 -1.14
N SER A 34 -8.42 -13.43 -1.71
CA SER A 34 -9.14 -12.17 -1.47
C SER A 34 -9.70 -12.01 -0.05
N GLU A 35 -9.93 -13.13 0.65
CA GLU A 35 -10.46 -13.12 2.02
C GLU A 35 -9.32 -12.91 3.06
N PHE A 36 -8.11 -13.39 2.78
CA PHE A 36 -6.93 -13.18 3.61
C PHE A 36 -6.40 -11.73 3.55
N SER A 37 -6.44 -11.08 2.38
CA SER A 37 -6.04 -9.67 2.22
C SER A 37 -7.00 -8.66 2.86
N ASN A 38 -8.23 -9.07 3.19
CA ASN A 38 -9.24 -8.21 3.82
C ASN A 38 -9.47 -8.55 5.31
N SER A 39 -8.54 -9.24 5.96
CA SER A 39 -8.68 -9.61 7.36
C SER A 39 -8.75 -8.37 8.27
N ASP A 40 -9.83 -8.26 9.04
CA ASP A 40 -10.04 -7.27 10.10
C ASP A 40 -8.85 -7.22 11.09
N ALA A 41 -8.07 -8.29 11.20
CA ALA A 41 -6.86 -8.33 12.02
C ALA A 41 -5.78 -7.35 11.54
N MET A 42 -5.55 -7.21 10.23
CA MET A 42 -4.55 -6.27 9.70
C MET A 42 -5.00 -4.82 9.89
N LYS A 43 -6.31 -4.57 9.75
CA LYS A 43 -6.92 -3.27 10.03
C LYS A 43 -6.85 -2.91 11.52
N THR A 44 -7.09 -3.88 12.40
CA THR A 44 -6.99 -3.71 13.85
C THR A 44 -5.55 -3.41 14.28
N LEU A 45 -4.56 -4.04 13.66
CA LEU A 45 -3.14 -3.78 13.93
C LEU A 45 -2.70 -2.39 13.47
N ALA A 46 -3.15 -1.95 12.28
CA ALA A 46 -2.87 -0.60 11.79
C ALA A 46 -3.48 0.47 12.72
N LEU A 47 -4.72 0.26 13.16
CA LEU A 47 -5.40 1.15 14.11
C LEU A 47 -4.71 1.15 15.49
N ALA A 48 -4.33 -0.01 16.00
CA ALA A 48 -3.60 -0.12 17.26
C ALA A 48 -2.25 0.59 17.19
N LYS A 49 -1.55 0.53 16.05
CA LYS A 49 -0.30 1.27 15.81
C LYS A 49 -0.50 2.78 15.79
N GLU A 50 -1.60 3.25 15.21
CA GLU A 50 -1.94 4.67 15.20
C GLU A 50 -2.27 5.17 16.60
N LEU A 51 -3.05 4.41 17.37
CA LEU A 51 -3.41 4.70 18.77
C LEU A 51 -2.19 4.63 19.71
N ALA A 52 -1.24 3.73 19.43
CA ALA A 52 0.00 3.59 20.19
C ALA A 52 1.05 4.65 19.83
N LYS A 53 0.83 5.47 18.78
CA LYS A 53 1.76 6.55 18.45
C LYS A 53 1.68 7.60 19.57
N PRO A 54 2.78 7.89 20.28
CA PRO A 54 2.75 8.90 21.33
C PRO A 54 2.29 10.23 20.72
N LYS A 55 1.28 10.84 21.33
CA LYS A 55 0.77 12.15 20.92
C LYS A 55 1.84 13.20 21.23
N VAL A 56 2.72 13.46 20.26
CA VAL A 56 3.76 14.47 20.41
C VAL A 56 3.09 15.85 20.36
N THR A 57 3.23 16.60 21.45
CA THR A 57 2.75 17.98 21.52
C THR A 57 3.94 18.91 21.32
N TYR A 58 3.88 19.74 20.28
CA TYR A 58 4.92 20.73 20.00
C TYR A 58 4.55 22.06 20.66
N LYS A 59 5.56 22.83 21.06
CA LYS A 59 5.40 24.16 21.65
C LYS A 59 6.44 25.09 21.05
N CYS A 60 6.06 26.34 20.87
CA CYS A 60 7.00 27.36 20.44
C CYS A 60 7.94 27.70 21.61
N ASP A 61 9.21 27.33 21.47
CA ASP A 61 10.26 27.49 22.47
C ASP A 61 11.40 28.42 21.99
N GLY A 62 11.16 29.15 20.90
CA GLY A 62 12.12 30.10 20.33
C GLY A 62 13.10 29.51 19.32
N ARG A 63 12.99 28.23 18.97
CA ARG A 63 13.77 27.62 17.89
C ARG A 63 13.40 28.20 16.53
N GLN A 64 14.42 28.43 15.70
CA GLN A 64 14.27 29.09 14.39
C GLN A 64 14.97 28.35 13.25
N HIS A 65 15.83 27.38 13.53
CA HIS A 65 16.65 26.71 12.52
C HIS A 65 16.44 25.19 12.49
N CYS A 66 16.70 24.58 11.35
CA CYS A 66 16.48 23.15 11.10
C CYS A 66 17.29 22.25 12.02
N SER A 67 18.54 22.61 12.33
CA SER A 67 19.42 21.84 13.22
C SER A 67 18.84 21.63 14.63
N GLN A 68 17.82 22.42 14.99
CA GLN A 68 17.16 22.36 16.29
C GLN A 68 15.89 21.47 16.26
N MET A 69 15.42 21.05 15.08
CA MET A 69 14.23 20.22 14.90
C MET A 69 14.60 18.73 14.95
N LYS A 70 13.81 17.94 15.67
CA LYS A 70 14.01 16.48 15.82
C LYS A 70 13.26 15.68 14.78
N SER A 71 12.25 16.27 14.15
CA SER A 71 11.41 15.61 13.14
C SER A 71 10.87 16.61 12.13
N TYR A 72 10.52 16.10 10.95
CA TYR A 72 9.88 16.91 9.91
C TYR A 72 8.50 17.41 10.34
N GLU A 73 7.73 16.60 11.07
CA GLU A 73 6.42 16.98 11.60
C GLU A 73 6.52 18.12 12.61
N GLU A 74 7.56 18.13 13.44
CA GLU A 74 7.87 19.25 14.32
C GLU A 74 8.24 20.50 13.51
N ALA A 75 9.11 20.39 12.52
CA ALA A 75 9.47 21.53 11.67
C ALA A 75 8.24 22.13 10.95
N LYS A 76 7.34 21.27 10.43
CA LYS A 76 6.05 21.70 9.86
C LYS A 76 5.16 22.41 10.88
N TYR A 77 5.14 21.93 12.12
CA TYR A 77 4.39 22.60 13.18
C TYR A 77 4.98 24.01 13.42
N PHE A 78 6.30 24.13 13.51
CA PHE A 78 6.97 25.40 13.79
C PHE A 78 6.69 26.45 12.72
N ILE A 79 6.79 26.14 11.42
CA ILE A 79 6.50 27.12 10.37
C ILE A 79 5.03 27.58 10.35
N ARG A 80 4.10 26.73 10.81
CA ARG A 80 2.66 27.04 10.81
C ARG A 80 2.20 27.80 12.04
N TYR A 81 2.78 27.50 13.19
CA TYR A 81 2.24 27.94 14.48
C TYR A 81 3.22 28.79 15.31
N CYS A 82 4.50 28.84 14.95
CA CYS A 82 5.51 29.59 15.70
C CYS A 82 6.02 30.80 14.92
N PRO A 83 6.18 31.97 15.58
CA PRO A 83 6.70 33.16 14.95
C PRO A 83 8.21 33.06 14.68
N ASN A 84 8.71 33.89 13.76
CA ASN A 84 10.15 34.08 13.47
C ASN A 84 10.92 32.81 13.05
N THR A 85 10.25 31.83 12.44
CA THR A 85 10.93 30.63 11.94
C THR A 85 11.73 30.93 10.66
N LYS A 86 12.91 30.31 10.52
CA LYS A 86 13.84 30.47 9.39
C LYS A 86 14.24 29.10 8.85
N MET A 87 13.23 28.27 8.58
CA MET A 87 13.37 26.85 8.20
C MET A 87 12.93 26.56 6.76
N ASP A 88 12.06 27.41 6.23
CA ASP A 88 11.53 27.36 4.88
C ASP A 88 12.19 28.53 4.13
N GLY A 89 13.21 28.20 3.33
CA GLY A 89 14.10 29.20 2.74
C GLY A 89 13.58 29.76 1.41
N ASP A 90 12.86 28.94 0.67
CA ASP A 90 12.25 29.23 -0.63
C ASP A 90 10.74 29.50 -0.52
N GLY A 91 10.11 29.22 0.62
CA GLY A 91 8.74 29.62 0.93
C GLY A 91 7.70 28.67 0.36
N ASP A 92 8.06 27.41 0.09
CA ASP A 92 7.18 26.41 -0.51
C ASP A 92 6.31 25.67 0.54
N GLY A 93 6.52 25.95 1.82
CA GLY A 93 5.83 25.31 2.95
C GLY A 93 6.44 23.98 3.38
N ILE A 94 7.60 23.60 2.84
CA ILE A 94 8.36 22.40 3.18
C ILE A 94 9.61 22.81 3.97
N PRO A 95 9.56 22.77 5.31
CA PRO A 95 10.71 23.16 6.10
C PRO A 95 11.78 22.08 6.11
N CYS A 96 13.04 22.50 6.16
CA CYS A 96 14.18 21.63 6.45
C CYS A 96 14.36 20.45 5.48
N GLU A 97 14.05 20.64 4.20
CA GLU A 97 14.18 19.60 3.15
C GLU A 97 15.53 18.91 3.17
N ARG A 98 16.62 19.68 3.26
CA ARG A 98 18.00 19.13 3.28
C ARG A 98 18.26 18.23 4.49
N GLN A 99 17.59 18.46 5.61
CA GLN A 99 17.79 17.68 6.84
C GLN A 99 16.93 16.41 6.86
N PHE A 100 15.73 16.46 6.28
CA PHE A 100 14.75 15.37 6.31
C PHE A 100 14.53 14.69 4.94
N ASN A 101 15.31 15.05 3.93
CA ASN A 101 15.27 14.57 2.55
C ASN A 101 13.84 14.58 1.99
N LYS A 102 13.23 15.77 1.98
CA LYS A 102 11.90 16.03 1.43
C LYS A 102 11.95 16.59 0.03
#